data_AF-A0A7J8S3X0-F1
#
_entry.id   AF-A0A7J8S3X0-F1
#
_cell.length_a   1.000
_cell.length_b   1.000
_cell.length_c   1.000
_cell.angle_alpha   90.00
_cell.angle_beta   90.00
_cell.angle_gamma   90.00
#
_symmetry.space_group_name_H-M   'P 1'
#
loop_
_entity.id
_entity.type
_entity.pdbx_description
1 polymer ?
#
loop_
_entity_poly.entity_id
_entity_poly.type
_entity_poly.pdbx_seq_one_letter_code
_entity_poly.pdbx_strand_id
1 'polypeptide(L)'
;MVSFCPRASGVGTSASSEVFVHYLVTEESLVSRSSEFESAIQNGERSSLRVLCEKKSQESESQDDRETWGFLKVMFEDDGTARTKLLMHLGFSLPAEEKDTVQDDLSRSLNDITLEDKVAEKVGHEVEKEATLFAADNGEDFFNNLPSPKTDTPVSPSGDNFAIESG
;
A
#
# COMPACT_ATOMS: atom_id res chain seq x y z
N MET A 1 -29.12 11.19 11.71
CA MET A 1 -30.39 11.90 11.44
C MET A 1 -30.48 13.08 12.38
N VAL A 2 -30.90 14.25 11.88
CA VAL A 2 -31.00 15.49 12.68
C VAL A 2 -32.47 15.82 12.89
N SER A 3 -32.87 16.03 14.14
CA SER A 3 -34.22 16.45 14.50
C SER A 3 -34.16 17.80 15.20
N PHE A 4 -35.08 18.70 14.82
CA PHE A 4 -35.23 20.02 15.41
C PHE A 4 -36.56 20.07 16.17
N CYS A 5 -36.50 20.39 17.46
CA CYS A 5 -37.70 20.58 18.27
C CYS A 5 -37.84 22.08 18.59
N PRO A 6 -38.75 22.81 17.92
CA PRO A 6 -39.05 24.18 18.31
C PRO A 6 -39.75 24.15 19.67
N ARG A 7 -39.14 24.76 20.69
CA ARG A 7 -39.79 24.93 21.98
C ARG A 7 -40.93 25.94 21.83
N ALA A 8 -42.17 25.55 22.14
CA ALA A 8 -43.28 26.49 22.24
C ALA A 8 -42.98 27.48 23.38
N SER A 9 -42.78 28.75 23.03
CA SER A 9 -42.45 29.82 23.98
C SER A 9 -43.61 30.07 24.94
N GLY A 10 -43.45 29.66 26.19
CA GLY A 10 -44.16 30.27 27.31
C GLY A 10 -43.61 31.68 27.53
N VAL A 11 -44.51 32.66 27.68
CA VAL A 11 -44.21 34.08 27.88
C VAL A 11 -43.12 34.27 28.95
N GLY A 12 -41.96 34.81 28.54
CA GLY A 12 -40.96 35.38 29.47
C GLY A 12 -39.54 34.82 29.42
N THR A 13 -39.21 33.83 28.60
CA THR A 13 -37.82 33.32 28.47
C THR A 13 -37.38 33.28 27.01
N SER A 14 -36.16 33.76 26.72
CA SER A 14 -35.57 33.71 25.37
C SER A 14 -35.67 32.30 24.79
N ALA A 15 -36.27 32.19 23.60
CA ALA A 15 -36.46 30.92 22.92
C ALA A 15 -35.10 30.36 22.47
N SER A 16 -34.56 29.38 23.20
CA SER A 16 -33.41 28.59 22.77
C SER A 16 -33.88 27.47 21.86
N SER A 17 -33.32 27.37 20.66
CA SER A 17 -33.54 26.22 19.76
C SER A 17 -32.62 25.07 20.15
N GLU A 18 -33.17 23.86 20.30
CA GLU A 18 -32.41 22.65 20.59
C GLU A 18 -32.31 21.77 19.34
N VAL A 19 -31.14 21.18 19.10
CA VAL A 19 -30.85 20.34 17.94
C VAL A 19 -30.33 19.01 18.44
N PHE A 20 -30.97 17.92 18.03
CA PHE A 20 -30.55 16.57 18.37
C PHE A 20 -29.90 15.89 17.16
N VAL A 21 -28.66 15.44 17.34
CA VAL A 21 -27.92 14.67 16.35
C VAL A 21 -27.86 13.22 16.82
N HIS A 22 -28.48 12.33 16.05
CA HIS A 22 -28.46 10.89 16.34
C HIS A 22 -27.61 10.14 15.33
N TYR A 23 -26.72 9.29 15.85
CA TYR A 23 -26.10 8.20 15.10
C TYR A 23 -27.10 7.08 14.94
N LEU A 24 -27.43 6.74 13.69
CA LEU A 24 -28.29 5.61 13.37
C LEU A 24 -27.41 4.51 12.78
N VAL A 25 -27.45 3.33 13.39
CA VAL A 25 -26.87 2.12 12.80
C VAL A 25 -27.99 1.39 12.09
N THR A 26 -28.03 1.46 10.77
CA THR A 26 -29.04 0.79 9.94
C THR A 26 -28.68 -0.66 9.65
N GLU A 27 -27.38 -0.99 9.66
CA GLU A 27 -26.85 -2.32 9.36
C GLU A 27 -25.80 -2.72 10.40
N GLU A 28 -26.23 -3.39 11.46
CA GLU A 28 -25.34 -3.80 12.56
C GLU A 28 -24.28 -4.81 12.08
N SER A 29 -24.63 -5.70 11.16
CA SER A 29 -23.68 -6.66 10.56
C SER A 29 -22.60 -6.00 9.71
N LEU A 30 -22.87 -4.87 9.07
CA LEU A 30 -21.88 -4.12 8.31
C LEU A 30 -20.92 -3.41 9.27
N VAL A 31 -21.46 -2.73 10.29
CA VAL A 31 -20.65 -2.04 11.31
C VAL A 31 -19.75 -3.03 12.04
N SER A 32 -20.26 -4.21 12.41
CA SER A 32 -19.46 -5.26 13.04
C SER A 32 -18.30 -5.73 12.17
N ARG A 33 -18.57 -6.08 10.90
CA ARG A 33 -17.53 -6.51 9.95
C ARG A 33 -16.49 -5.43 9.66
N SER A 34 -16.92 -4.17 9.55
CA SER A 34 -16.03 -3.02 9.35
C SER A 34 -15.14 -2.79 10.58
N SER A 35 -15.71 -2.81 11.78
CA SER A 35 -14.97 -2.61 13.03
C SER A 35 -13.94 -3.72 13.27
N GLU A 36 -14.30 -4.96 12.98
CA GLU A 36 -13.37 -6.09 13.08
C GLU A 36 -12.20 -5.95 12.10
N PHE A 37 -12.50 -5.62 10.84
CA PHE A 37 -11.47 -5.38 9.83
C PHE A 37 -10.53 -4.24 10.25
N GLU A 38 -11.09 -3.09 10.65
CA GLU A 38 -10.33 -1.94 11.14
C GLU A 38 -9.41 -2.33 12.30
N SER A 39 -9.94 -3.08 13.27
CA SER A 39 -9.16 -3.54 14.44
C SER A 39 -7.99 -4.44 14.04
N ALA A 40 -8.18 -5.32 13.06
CA ALA A 40 -7.14 -6.22 12.58
C ALA A 40 -6.02 -5.49 11.80
N ILE A 41 -6.35 -4.41 11.07
CA ILE A 41 -5.38 -3.65 10.27
C ILE A 41 -4.70 -2.51 11.04
N GLN A 42 -5.31 -2.00 12.11
CA GLN A 42 -4.93 -0.74 12.78
C GLN A 42 -3.44 -0.67 13.13
N ASN A 43 -2.88 -1.76 13.65
CA ASN A 43 -1.49 -1.84 14.10
C ASN A 43 -0.58 -2.59 13.11
N GLY A 44 -1.12 -3.06 11.98
CA GLY A 44 -0.39 -3.86 11.00
C GLY A 44 0.15 -5.19 11.54
N GLU A 45 -0.40 -5.69 12.64
CA GLU A 45 0.08 -6.91 13.29
C GLU A 45 -0.25 -8.14 12.44
N ARG A 46 0.79 -8.87 12.03
CA ARG A 46 0.67 -10.02 11.10
C ARG A 46 -0.16 -11.17 11.67
N SER A 47 -0.06 -11.43 12.98
CA SER A 47 -0.87 -12.41 13.71
C SER A 47 -2.37 -12.08 13.64
N SER A 48 -2.75 -10.81 13.89
CA SER A 48 -4.12 -10.32 13.81
C SER A 48 -4.68 -10.46 12.38
N LEU A 49 -3.90 -10.12 11.36
CA LEU A 49 -4.27 -10.31 9.96
C LEU A 49 -4.41 -11.79 9.58
N ARG A 50 -3.58 -12.68 10.14
CA ARG A 50 -3.68 -14.13 9.94
C ARG A 50 -4.97 -14.69 10.53
N VAL A 51 -5.34 -14.28 11.74
CA VAL A 51 -6.60 -14.68 12.39
C VAL A 51 -7.79 -14.21 11.57
N LEU A 52 -7.76 -12.96 11.08
CA LEU A 52 -8.79 -12.44 10.19
C LEU A 52 -8.90 -13.28 8.90
N CYS A 53 -7.78 -13.59 8.23
CA CYS A 53 -7.80 -14.40 7.01
C CYS A 53 -8.37 -15.81 7.25
N GLU A 54 -8.03 -16.45 8.36
CA GLU A 54 -8.60 -17.75 8.75
C GLU A 54 -10.12 -17.66 8.91
N LYS A 55 -10.59 -16.67 9.67
CA LYS A 55 -12.02 -16.46 9.89
C LYS A 55 -12.76 -16.19 8.58
N LYS A 56 -12.20 -15.31 7.73
CA LYS A 56 -12.76 -15.00 6.41
C LYS A 56 -12.80 -16.22 5.49
N SER A 57 -11.80 -17.10 5.54
CA SER A 57 -11.83 -18.38 4.83
C SER A 57 -12.97 -19.27 5.33
N GLN A 58 -13.16 -19.40 6.65
CA GLN A 58 -14.26 -20.20 7.21
C GLN A 58 -15.66 -19.65 6.88
N GLU A 59 -15.81 -18.32 6.84
CA GLU A 59 -17.05 -17.63 6.48
C GLU A 59 -17.34 -17.66 4.96
N SER A 60 -16.37 -18.04 4.13
CA SER A 60 -16.52 -17.96 2.67
C SER A 60 -17.27 -19.17 2.12
N GLU A 61 -18.33 -18.89 1.37
CA GLU A 61 -19.15 -19.91 0.73
C GLU A 61 -18.45 -20.51 -0.50
N SER A 62 -17.77 -19.68 -1.29
CA SER A 62 -17.08 -20.11 -2.50
C SER A 62 -15.70 -20.70 -2.20
N GLN A 63 -15.28 -21.68 -3.01
CA GLN A 63 -13.95 -22.25 -2.90
C GLN A 63 -12.87 -21.25 -3.26
N ASP A 64 -13.09 -20.47 -4.32
CA ASP A 64 -12.15 -19.46 -4.79
C ASP A 64 -11.87 -18.39 -3.73
N ASP A 65 -12.89 -17.96 -2.99
CA ASP A 65 -12.72 -17.03 -1.87
C ASP A 65 -11.91 -17.69 -0.74
N ARG A 66 -12.22 -18.95 -0.41
CA ARG A 66 -11.46 -19.70 0.62
C ARG A 66 -9.98 -19.80 0.27
N GLU A 67 -9.67 -20.07 -1.00
CA GLU A 67 -8.29 -20.14 -1.52
C GLU A 67 -7.63 -18.76 -1.50
N THR A 68 -8.34 -17.70 -1.88
CA THR A 68 -7.84 -16.32 -1.82
C THR A 68 -7.49 -15.91 -0.39
N TRP A 69 -8.36 -16.19 0.57
CA TRP A 69 -8.08 -15.95 1.99
C TRP A 69 -6.95 -16.83 2.52
N GLY A 70 -6.87 -18.08 2.07
CA GLY A 70 -5.76 -18.99 2.37
C GLY A 70 -4.42 -18.47 1.87
N PHE A 71 -4.37 -17.94 0.64
CA PHE A 71 -3.19 -17.29 0.09
C PHE A 71 -2.77 -16.08 0.92
N LEU A 72 -3.70 -15.19 1.26
CA LEU A 72 -3.42 -14.02 2.11
C LEU A 72 -2.91 -14.45 3.49
N LYS A 73 -3.47 -15.51 4.07
CA LYS A 73 -3.01 -16.07 5.35
C LYS A 73 -1.53 -16.47 5.30
N VAL A 74 -1.08 -17.14 4.23
CA VAL A 74 0.34 -17.49 4.00
C VAL A 74 1.21 -16.23 3.93
N MET A 75 0.72 -15.18 3.25
CA MET A 75 1.44 -13.90 3.16
C MET A 75 1.63 -13.20 4.50
N PHE A 76 0.85 -13.54 5.53
CA PHE A 76 0.94 -12.99 6.89
C PHE A 76 1.63 -13.90 7.90
N GLU A 77 2.28 -14.98 7.49
CA GLU A 77 3.04 -15.82 8.42
C GLU A 77 4.27 -15.10 9.00
N ASP A 78 4.59 -15.37 10.28
CA ASP A 78 5.66 -14.69 11.02
C ASP A 78 7.05 -15.25 10.69
N ASP A 79 7.11 -16.46 10.15
CA ASP A 79 8.36 -17.17 9.84
C ASP A 79 9.07 -16.64 8.59
N GLY A 80 8.46 -15.68 7.88
CA GLY A 80 9.00 -15.14 6.62
C GLY A 80 9.06 -16.16 5.49
N THR A 81 8.42 -17.33 5.64
CA THR A 81 8.50 -18.43 4.67
C THR A 81 7.42 -18.38 3.59
N ALA A 82 6.66 -17.30 3.51
CA ALA A 82 5.56 -17.14 2.55
C ALA A 82 5.99 -17.51 1.13
N ARG A 83 7.13 -16.98 0.65
CA ARG A 83 7.70 -17.32 -0.67
C ARG A 83 7.94 -18.82 -0.82
N THR A 84 8.56 -19.45 0.18
CA THR A 84 8.86 -20.90 0.18
C THR A 84 7.59 -21.74 0.13
N LYS A 85 6.56 -21.39 0.92
CA LYS A 85 5.28 -22.09 0.94
C LYS A 85 4.53 -21.94 -0.38
N LEU A 86 4.56 -20.76 -1.00
CA LEU A 86 3.99 -20.53 -2.33
C LEU A 86 4.72 -21.34 -3.41
N LEU A 87 6.06 -21.38 -3.36
CA LEU A 87 6.86 -22.19 -4.28
C LEU A 87 6.53 -23.68 -4.14
N MET A 88 6.43 -24.20 -2.92
CA MET A 88 5.99 -25.59 -2.70
C MET A 88 4.59 -25.85 -3.25
N HIS A 89 3.66 -24.91 -3.07
CA HIS A 89 2.30 -25.06 -3.59
C HIS A 89 2.26 -25.11 -5.13
N LEU A 90 3.20 -24.44 -5.80
CA LEU A 90 3.38 -24.48 -7.27
C LEU A 90 4.18 -25.70 -7.75
N GLY A 91 4.60 -26.59 -6.85
CA GLY A 91 5.37 -27.79 -7.19
C GLY A 91 6.89 -27.58 -7.25
N PHE A 92 7.39 -26.43 -6.80
CA PHE A 92 8.83 -26.19 -6.67
C PHE A 92 9.32 -26.66 -5.30
N SER A 93 10.32 -27.54 -5.28
CA SER A 93 11.10 -27.84 -4.09
C SER A 93 12.29 -26.90 -4.00
N LEU A 94 12.58 -26.36 -2.80
CA LEU A 94 13.88 -25.73 -2.59
C LEU A 94 14.96 -26.81 -2.76
N PRO A 95 16.11 -26.49 -3.39
CA PRO A 95 17.27 -27.35 -3.30
C PRO A 95 17.51 -27.62 -1.82
N ALA A 96 17.51 -28.89 -1.41
CA ALA A 96 18.04 -29.23 -0.11
C ALA A 96 19.46 -28.65 -0.08
N GLU A 97 19.83 -28.00 1.01
CA GLU A 97 21.21 -27.57 1.30
C GLU A 97 22.11 -28.83 1.46
N GLU A 98 22.25 -29.61 0.40
CA GLU A 98 23.30 -30.58 0.20
C GLU A 98 24.47 -29.80 -0.40
N LYS A 99 25.36 -29.37 0.50
CA LYS A 99 26.72 -28.87 0.28
C LYS A 99 27.20 -28.91 -1.18
N ASP A 100 27.38 -27.72 -1.73
CA ASP A 100 28.60 -27.35 -2.47
C ASP A 100 28.95 -28.16 -3.74
N THR A 101 27.95 -28.55 -4.53
CA THR A 101 28.20 -29.18 -5.86
C THR A 101 27.38 -28.58 -7.01
N VAL A 102 26.29 -27.87 -6.74
CA VAL A 102 25.37 -27.37 -7.79
C VAL A 102 25.69 -25.94 -8.27
N GLN A 103 26.49 -25.19 -7.51
CA GLN A 103 26.90 -23.82 -7.87
C GLN A 103 27.79 -23.79 -9.13
N ASP A 104 28.57 -24.85 -9.35
CA ASP A 104 29.52 -24.95 -10.47
C ASP A 104 28.79 -25.12 -11.82
N ASP A 105 27.71 -25.90 -11.85
CA ASP A 105 26.90 -26.10 -13.05
C ASP A 105 26.05 -24.87 -13.42
N LEU A 106 25.54 -24.13 -12.42
CA LEU A 106 24.80 -22.90 -12.69
C LEU A 106 25.72 -21.78 -13.20
N SER A 107 26.93 -21.68 -12.65
CA SER A 107 27.97 -20.75 -13.12
C SER A 107 28.40 -21.07 -14.55
N ARG A 108 28.47 -22.36 -14.91
CA ARG A 108 28.75 -22.81 -16.27
C ARG A 108 27.64 -22.44 -17.25
N SER A 109 26.38 -22.60 -16.84
CA SER A 109 25.22 -22.25 -17.66
C SER A 109 25.07 -20.74 -17.91
N LEU A 110 25.47 -19.88 -16.96
CA LEU A 110 25.44 -18.43 -17.15
C LEU A 110 26.59 -17.91 -18.02
N ASN A 111 27.75 -18.56 -17.97
CA ASN A 111 28.86 -18.26 -18.87
C ASN A 111 28.53 -18.60 -20.35
N ASP A 112 27.65 -19.56 -20.60
CA ASP A 112 27.20 -19.94 -21.96
C ASP A 112 26.14 -18.98 -22.56
N ILE A 113 25.53 -18.13 -21.73
CA ILE A 113 24.55 -17.10 -22.14
C ILE A 113 25.21 -15.75 -22.44
N THR A 114 26.52 -15.61 -22.22
CA THR A 114 27.24 -14.37 -22.54
C THR A 114 27.44 -14.28 -24.06
N LEU A 115 26.50 -13.58 -24.70
CA LEU A 115 26.56 -13.12 -26.09
C LEU A 115 27.93 -12.46 -26.35
N GLU A 116 28.80 -13.16 -27.09
CA GLU A 116 30.05 -12.61 -27.62
C GLU A 116 29.73 -11.46 -28.59
N ASP A 117 29.73 -10.22 -28.12
CA ASP A 117 29.83 -9.05 -28.98
C ASP A 117 31.27 -8.97 -29.53
N LYS A 118 31.53 -9.76 -30.58
CA LYS A 118 32.77 -9.70 -31.35
C LYS A 118 32.79 -8.40 -32.14
N VAL A 119 33.47 -7.42 -31.57
CA VAL A 119 34.08 -6.30 -32.29
C VAL A 119 34.96 -6.86 -33.41
N ALA A 120 34.43 -6.87 -34.64
CA ALA A 120 35.22 -7.09 -35.86
C ALA A 120 35.37 -5.74 -36.56
N GLU A 121 36.54 -5.15 -36.36
CA GLU A 121 36.94 -3.85 -36.87
C GLU A 121 37.35 -3.92 -38.37
N LYS A 122 36.73 -3.02 -39.16
CA LYS A 122 37.11 -2.38 -40.46
C LYS A 122 36.78 -3.07 -41.79
N VAL A 123 35.93 -2.40 -42.57
CA VAL A 123 36.30 -1.71 -43.82
C VAL A 123 35.54 -0.38 -43.88
N GLY A 124 36.23 0.72 -44.19
CA GLY A 124 35.65 2.08 -44.17
C GLY A 124 34.99 2.50 -45.49
N HIS A 125 33.99 3.38 -45.40
CA HIS A 125 33.73 4.51 -46.31
C HIS A 125 32.65 5.42 -45.67
N GLU A 126 32.76 6.73 -45.88
CA GLU A 126 31.87 7.80 -45.40
C GLU A 126 30.40 7.54 -45.75
N VAL A 127 29.47 7.90 -44.85
CA VAL A 127 28.42 8.92 -45.07
C VAL A 127 27.68 9.17 -43.74
N GLU A 128 27.53 10.45 -43.44
CA GLU A 128 26.90 11.05 -42.27
C GLU A 128 25.40 10.73 -42.10
N LYS A 129 24.90 10.98 -40.88
CA LYS A 129 23.49 11.22 -40.49
C LYS A 129 22.57 9.99 -40.37
N GLU A 130 22.61 9.32 -39.21
CA GLU A 130 21.37 8.84 -38.54
C GLU A 130 21.58 8.27 -37.11
N ALA A 131 22.67 8.60 -36.42
CA ALA A 131 22.96 8.06 -35.08
C ALA A 131 22.24 8.80 -33.92
N THR A 132 21.06 9.37 -34.15
CA THR A 132 20.38 10.23 -33.15
C THR A 132 18.90 9.95 -32.89
N LEU A 133 18.28 8.93 -33.52
CA LEU A 133 16.83 8.71 -33.36
C LEU A 133 16.41 7.77 -32.22
N PHE A 134 17.37 7.16 -31.50
CA PHE A 134 17.07 6.30 -30.35
C PHE A 134 18.00 6.59 -29.16
N ALA A 135 18.25 7.88 -28.89
CA ALA A 135 18.67 8.25 -27.55
C ALA A 135 17.50 7.91 -26.63
N ALA A 136 17.72 6.93 -25.74
CA ALA A 136 16.77 6.49 -24.74
C ALA A 136 16.27 7.72 -23.94
N ASP A 137 15.07 8.18 -24.28
CA ASP A 137 14.32 9.13 -23.48
C ASP A 137 13.89 8.38 -22.21
N ASN A 138 14.75 8.41 -21.20
CA ASN A 138 14.56 7.71 -19.93
C ASN A 138 13.45 8.34 -19.07
N GLY A 139 12.67 9.30 -19.56
CA GLY A 139 11.52 9.85 -18.85
C GLY A 139 11.84 10.60 -17.56
N GLU A 140 13.11 10.74 -17.19
CA GLU A 140 13.59 11.42 -15.98
C GLU A 140 13.25 12.92 -16.01
N ASP A 141 13.13 13.49 -17.21
CA ASP A 141 12.72 14.88 -17.43
C ASP A 141 11.25 15.16 -17.13
N PHE A 142 10.42 14.12 -16.98
CA PHE A 142 9.03 14.27 -16.57
C PHE A 142 8.91 14.92 -15.18
N PHE A 143 9.79 14.54 -14.25
CA PHE A 143 9.77 15.08 -12.88
C PHE A 143 10.41 16.48 -12.78
N ASN A 144 11.27 16.83 -13.73
CA ASN A 144 11.94 18.13 -13.76
C ASN A 144 11.03 19.28 -14.23
N ASN A 145 9.91 18.97 -14.91
CA ASN A 145 8.96 19.95 -15.44
C ASN A 145 7.65 20.03 -14.65
N LEU A 146 7.51 19.27 -13.56
CA LEU A 146 6.39 19.44 -12.66
C LEU A 146 6.57 20.79 -11.93
N PRO A 147 5.58 21.70 -12.01
CA PRO A 147 5.65 22.92 -11.21
C PRO A 147 5.72 22.51 -9.74
N SER A 148 6.82 22.84 -9.07
CA SER A 148 6.94 22.64 -7.63
C SER A 148 5.71 23.23 -6.96
N PRO A 149 5.03 22.48 -6.06
CA PRO A 149 3.95 23.05 -5.28
C PRO A 149 4.51 24.28 -4.57
N LYS A 150 3.96 25.46 -4.89
CA LYS A 150 4.17 26.64 -4.07
C LYS A 150 3.39 26.40 -2.79
N THR A 151 4.02 25.72 -1.84
CA THR A 151 3.56 25.69 -0.47
C THR A 151 3.82 27.09 0.07
N ASP A 152 2.84 27.99 -0.11
CA ASP A 152 2.67 29.13 0.78
C ASP A 152 2.38 28.55 2.16
N THR A 153 3.44 28.21 2.89
CA THR A 153 3.37 27.94 4.31
C THR A 153 3.00 29.28 4.96
N PRO A 154 1.84 29.42 5.62
CA PRO A 154 1.60 30.60 6.43
C PRO A 154 2.63 30.55 7.58
N VAL A 155 3.61 31.45 7.50
CA VAL A 155 4.51 31.75 8.61
C VAL A 155 3.64 32.24 9.76
N SER A 156 3.60 31.48 10.86
CA SER A 156 3.04 31.93 12.12
C SER A 156 3.75 33.24 12.53
N PRO A 157 3.03 34.36 12.74
CA PRO A 157 3.67 35.54 13.30
C PRO A 157 4.00 35.26 14.76
N SER A 158 5.30 35.26 15.03
CA SER A 158 5.88 35.37 16.36
C SER A 158 5.50 36.73 16.97
N GLY A 159 4.90 36.69 18.16
CA GLY A 159 4.90 37.77 19.16
C GLY A 159 3.72 38.74 19.12
N ASP A 160 2.86 38.67 20.14
CA ASP A 160 2.40 39.90 20.77
C ASP A 160 2.10 39.72 22.27
N ASN A 161 2.28 40.82 22.98
CA ASN A 161 2.58 40.95 24.40
C ASN A 161 1.35 40.75 25.31
N PHE A 162 1.49 39.91 26.34
CA PHE A 162 0.52 39.85 27.43
C PHE A 162 0.79 41.02 28.40
N ALA A 163 0.07 42.13 28.22
CA ALA A 163 -0.06 43.16 29.24
C ALA A 163 -1.13 42.70 30.25
N ILE A 164 -0.70 42.44 31.48
CA ILE A 164 -1.57 42.22 32.63
C ILE A 164 -2.02 43.60 33.12
N GLU A 165 -3.29 43.96 32.93
CA GLU A 165 -3.90 45.10 33.60
C GLU A 165 -4.81 44.57 34.71
N SER A 166 -4.41 44.87 35.95
CA SER A 166 -5.18 44.63 37.16
C SER A 166 -6.30 45.67 37.29
N GLY A 167 -7.52 45.21 37.60
CA GLY A 167 -8.66 46.02 38.03
C GLY A 167 -9.61 45.18 38.86
#